data_AF-A0A4V5N3H0-F1
#
_entry.id   AF-A0A4V5N3H0-F1
#
_cell.length_a   1.000
_cell.length_b   1.000
_cell.length_c   1.000
_cell.angle_alpha   90.00
_cell.angle_beta   90.00
_cell.angle_gamma   90.00
#
_symmetry.space_group_name_H-M   'P 1'
#
loop_
_entity.id
_entity.type
_entity.pdbx_description
1 polymer ?
#
loop_
_entity_poly.entity_id
_entity_poly.type
_entity_poly.pdbx_seq_one_letter_code
_entity_poly.pdbx_strand_id
1 'polypeptide(L)'
;MKLEDCPLPEVAEALSPFIKPRDKVARIRQALQAHVQQHTGSPNIPLTPINLTLPSEGGREIDPSSPALTGVRKAYLQALRAHAQAQQNYDAVRADIERLSTPSPSSNQENSEPPASVNQSFIPLLRYREQHRKLQAIRRAFSAITAPAQDATTVDLEDLIKQKAGNLPPPPTASQPAFSEKPDVEARVLRLKKAVLATKRRVDDASNLHSNTPASTEPGNEIAGLQAALNELTAWMETQLLLIGIHDPSTPPPSELSTPTTTTAATTTTTTSAANPTTIQNLYKTYLTARTNLLLTTTTNPPSLPSLPPLPANNNNNNNNSDLPSPRKAPPTSNSTSNPTPNPPLAPLLPLLPHLPPPHLSTQTLQFQPAFLRHQLTSSEQETQRLFARKAGESQFVAPGAGSGGEWAAAGDEASGSLRGVVGRRVGVGETALDEGRRWVGE
;
A
#
# COMPACT_ATOMS: atom_id res chain seq x y z
N MET A 1 -46.41 0.40 46.28
CA MET A 1 -47.16 1.50 45.66
C MET A 1 -48.21 0.87 44.77
N LYS A 2 -49.47 0.99 45.16
CA LYS A 2 -50.57 0.63 44.26
C LYS A 2 -50.66 1.76 43.22
N LEU A 3 -51.10 1.43 42.01
CA LEU A 3 -51.12 2.37 40.87
C LEU A 3 -52.02 3.60 41.10
N GLU A 4 -52.81 3.58 42.18
CA GLU A 4 -53.80 4.60 42.56
C GLU A 4 -53.22 5.80 43.33
N ASP A 5 -51.94 5.76 43.74
CA ASP A 5 -51.31 6.84 44.51
C ASP A 5 -50.42 7.77 43.65
N CYS A 6 -50.55 7.72 42.31
CA CYS A 6 -49.71 8.50 41.40
C CYS A 6 -50.34 9.87 41.08
N PRO A 7 -49.62 11.00 41.20
CA PRO A 7 -50.16 12.35 40.97
C PRO A 7 -50.55 12.62 39.50
N LEU A 8 -50.24 11.69 38.58
CA LEU A 8 -50.53 11.78 37.15
C LEU A 8 -51.03 10.41 36.63
N PRO A 9 -52.35 10.18 36.58
CA PRO A 9 -52.93 8.87 36.23
C PRO A 9 -52.67 8.46 34.77
N GLU A 10 -52.62 9.41 33.83
CA GLU A 10 -52.36 9.16 32.40
C GLU A 10 -50.94 8.59 32.17
N VAL A 11 -49.95 9.10 32.92
CA VAL A 11 -48.57 8.59 32.89
C VAL A 11 -48.49 7.22 33.54
N ALA A 12 -49.24 6.99 34.63
CA ALA A 12 -49.28 5.70 35.30
C ALA A 12 -49.92 4.61 34.41
N GLU A 13 -50.93 4.96 33.62
CA GLU A 13 -51.54 4.07 32.63
C GLU A 13 -50.58 3.75 31.49
N ALA A 14 -49.90 4.77 30.93
CA ALA A 14 -48.89 4.59 29.88
C ALA A 14 -47.69 3.74 30.32
N LEU A 15 -47.29 3.84 31.59
CA LEU A 15 -46.18 3.06 32.16
C LEU A 15 -46.62 1.71 32.74
N SER A 16 -47.92 1.46 32.91
CA SER A 16 -48.46 0.22 33.45
C SER A 16 -47.96 -1.07 32.76
N PRO A 17 -47.77 -1.17 31.43
CA PRO A 17 -47.21 -2.37 30.82
C PRO A 17 -45.72 -2.59 31.18
N PHE A 18 -44.99 -1.51 31.47
CA PHE A 18 -43.54 -1.51 31.72
C PHE A 18 -43.19 -1.63 33.22
N ILE A 19 -44.09 -1.22 34.12
CA ILE A 19 -43.90 -1.34 35.57
C ILE A 19 -44.27 -2.76 36.01
N LYS A 20 -43.25 -3.59 36.29
CA LYS A 20 -43.43 -4.94 36.86
C LYS A 20 -43.31 -4.89 38.39
N PRO A 21 -43.98 -5.81 39.12
CA PRO A 21 -43.82 -5.92 40.57
C PRO A 21 -42.37 -6.23 40.93
N ARG A 22 -41.92 -5.71 42.09
CA ARG A 22 -40.52 -5.78 42.55
C ARG A 22 -39.96 -7.20 42.53
N ASP A 23 -40.77 -8.19 42.89
CA ASP A 23 -40.35 -9.61 42.93
C ASP A 23 -40.09 -10.17 41.52
N LYS A 24 -40.90 -9.80 40.53
CA LYS A 24 -40.67 -10.19 39.13
C LYS A 24 -39.40 -9.51 38.59
N VAL A 25 -39.18 -8.24 38.92
CA VAL A 25 -37.96 -7.51 38.53
C VAL A 25 -36.72 -8.15 39.16
N ALA A 26 -36.79 -8.53 40.44
CA ALA A 26 -35.70 -9.21 41.14
C ALA A 26 -35.37 -10.57 40.50
N ARG A 27 -36.38 -11.38 40.17
CA ARG A 27 -36.20 -12.66 39.46
C ARG A 27 -35.59 -12.47 38.07
N ILE A 28 -36.07 -11.50 37.29
CA ILE A 28 -35.51 -11.19 35.96
C ILE A 28 -34.05 -10.75 36.08
N ARG A 29 -33.73 -9.88 37.06
CA ARG A 29 -32.35 -9.42 37.30
C ARG A 29 -31.43 -10.59 37.67
N GLN A 30 -31.88 -11.50 38.54
CA GLN A 30 -31.12 -12.70 38.90
C GLN A 30 -30.91 -13.63 37.70
N ALA A 31 -31.94 -13.85 36.87
CA ALA A 31 -31.83 -14.67 35.67
C ALA A 31 -30.86 -14.07 34.64
N LEU A 32 -30.92 -12.75 34.41
CA LEU A 32 -29.99 -12.04 33.54
C LEU A 32 -28.56 -12.07 34.11
N GLN A 33 -28.41 -11.89 35.41
CA GLN A 33 -27.12 -11.95 36.08
C GLN A 33 -26.47 -13.33 35.94
N ALA A 34 -27.25 -14.40 36.13
CA ALA A 34 -26.79 -15.78 35.91
C ALA A 34 -26.42 -16.03 34.44
N HIS A 35 -27.22 -15.54 33.49
CA HIS A 35 -26.94 -15.67 32.06
C HIS A 35 -25.66 -14.93 31.66
N VAL A 36 -25.47 -13.69 32.11
CA VAL A 36 -24.25 -12.94 31.82
C VAL A 36 -23.04 -13.62 32.47
N GLN A 37 -23.13 -14.08 33.72
CA GLN A 37 -22.06 -14.85 34.38
C GLN A 37 -21.64 -16.11 33.60
N GLN A 38 -22.60 -16.82 33.01
CA GLN A 38 -22.32 -17.99 32.18
C GLN A 38 -21.51 -17.65 30.92
N HIS A 39 -21.73 -16.47 30.33
CA HIS A 39 -21.10 -16.05 29.08
C HIS A 39 -19.84 -15.19 29.24
N THR A 40 -19.67 -14.49 30.37
CA THR A 40 -18.50 -13.63 30.63
C THR A 40 -17.39 -14.32 31.41
N GLY A 41 -17.62 -15.54 31.91
CA GLY A 41 -16.56 -16.46 32.32
C GLY A 41 -15.65 -15.96 33.45
N SER A 42 -16.12 -16.01 34.69
CA SER A 42 -15.30 -16.36 35.85
C SER A 42 -16.21 -16.63 37.05
N PRO A 43 -16.19 -17.83 37.66
CA PRO A 43 -17.12 -18.19 38.73
C PRO A 43 -16.93 -17.37 40.02
N ASN A 44 -15.85 -16.59 40.12
CA ASN A 44 -15.44 -15.90 41.36
C ASN A 44 -15.38 -14.36 41.25
N ILE A 45 -15.73 -13.78 40.10
CA ILE A 45 -15.65 -12.33 39.89
C ILE A 45 -17.05 -11.72 39.92
N PRO A 46 -17.34 -10.78 40.83
CA PRO A 46 -18.62 -10.08 40.83
C PRO A 46 -18.75 -9.27 39.52
N LEU A 47 -19.94 -9.32 38.92
CA LEU A 47 -20.32 -8.51 37.76
C LEU A 47 -20.39 -7.03 38.18
N THR A 48 -19.24 -6.37 38.22
CA THR A 48 -19.15 -4.91 38.33
C THR A 48 -19.04 -4.32 36.93
N PRO A 49 -19.50 -3.08 36.71
CA PRO A 49 -19.39 -2.42 35.40
C PRO A 49 -17.93 -2.37 34.90
N ILE A 50 -16.96 -2.32 35.81
CA ILE A 50 -15.52 -2.32 35.53
C ILE A 50 -15.07 -3.67 34.95
N ASN A 51 -15.59 -4.78 35.47
CA ASN A 51 -15.25 -6.13 35.02
C ASN A 51 -15.91 -6.51 33.68
N LEU A 52 -16.96 -5.79 33.26
CA LEU A 52 -17.63 -5.97 31.97
C LEU A 52 -16.94 -5.22 30.82
N THR A 53 -16.20 -4.16 31.14
CA THR A 53 -15.51 -3.32 30.15
C THR A 53 -14.09 -3.77 29.84
N LEU A 54 -13.52 -4.65 30.67
CA LEU A 54 -12.18 -5.17 30.45
C LEU A 54 -12.23 -6.31 29.43
N PRO A 55 -11.43 -6.27 28.34
CA PRO A 55 -11.29 -7.41 27.44
C PRO A 55 -10.80 -8.60 28.27
N SER A 56 -11.63 -9.63 28.41
CA SER A 56 -11.22 -10.83 29.14
C SER A 56 -10.13 -11.52 28.32
N GLU A 57 -8.90 -11.46 28.82
CA GLU A 57 -7.68 -12.11 28.28
C GLU A 57 -7.83 -13.65 28.13
N GLY A 58 -8.94 -14.22 28.61
CA GLY A 58 -9.31 -15.62 28.44
C GLY A 58 -10.67 -15.75 27.78
N GLY A 59 -10.84 -15.15 26.59
CA GLY A 59 -12.05 -15.24 25.79
C GLY A 59 -12.44 -16.70 25.54
N ARG A 60 -13.30 -17.25 26.39
CA ARG A 60 -13.97 -18.52 26.13
C ARG A 60 -14.72 -18.34 24.83
N GLU A 61 -14.21 -18.98 23.79
CA GLU A 61 -14.84 -18.98 22.48
C GLU A 61 -16.29 -19.41 22.64
N ILE A 62 -17.23 -18.49 22.37
CA ILE A 62 -18.65 -18.76 22.54
C ILE A 62 -19.02 -19.84 21.53
N ASP A 63 -19.21 -21.07 21.99
CA ASP A 63 -19.56 -22.20 21.12
C ASP A 63 -20.78 -21.83 20.25
N PRO A 64 -20.64 -21.81 18.91
CA PRO A 64 -21.72 -21.45 17.98
C PRO A 64 -22.81 -22.53 17.94
N SER A 65 -22.59 -23.65 18.64
CA SER A 65 -23.53 -24.74 18.84
C SER A 65 -24.48 -24.51 20.03
N SER A 66 -24.33 -23.42 20.80
CA SER A 66 -25.31 -23.14 21.86
C SER A 66 -26.69 -22.87 21.22
N PRO A 67 -27.75 -23.60 21.61
CA PRO A 67 -29.07 -23.49 20.98
C PRO A 67 -29.75 -22.13 21.22
N ALA A 68 -29.14 -21.26 22.03
CA ALA A 68 -29.66 -19.96 22.41
C ALA A 68 -29.39 -18.84 21.37
N LEU A 69 -28.42 -19.02 20.45
CA LEU A 69 -28.09 -18.02 19.44
C LEU A 69 -28.64 -18.43 18.07
N THR A 70 -29.81 -17.92 17.71
CA THR A 70 -30.46 -18.16 16.42
C THR A 70 -30.48 -16.89 15.55
N GLY A 71 -30.54 -17.07 14.23
CA GLY A 71 -30.70 -15.98 13.25
C GLY A 71 -29.48 -15.07 13.09
N VAL A 72 -29.75 -13.76 12.97
CA VAL A 72 -28.76 -12.70 12.63
C VAL A 72 -27.58 -12.67 13.60
N ARG A 73 -27.83 -12.94 14.88
CA ARG A 73 -26.78 -12.93 15.92
C ARG A 73 -25.73 -14.02 15.69
N LYS A 74 -26.15 -15.19 15.18
CA LYS A 74 -25.26 -16.29 14.82
C LYS A 74 -24.42 -15.93 13.59
N ALA A 75 -25.06 -15.34 12.57
CA ALA A 75 -24.38 -14.86 11.36
C ALA A 75 -23.35 -13.77 11.69
N TYR A 76 -23.68 -12.83 12.57
CA TYR A 76 -22.75 -11.80 13.03
C TYR A 76 -21.53 -12.37 13.74
N LEU A 77 -21.71 -13.33 14.66
CA LEU A 77 -20.58 -14.00 15.31
C LEU A 77 -19.72 -14.79 14.33
N GLN A 78 -20.33 -15.43 13.33
CA GLN A 78 -19.60 -16.12 12.27
C GLN A 78 -18.80 -15.14 11.41
N ALA A 79 -19.37 -13.99 11.07
CA ALA A 79 -18.69 -12.93 10.33
C ALA A 79 -17.50 -12.35 11.12
N LEU A 80 -17.66 -12.12 12.44
CA LEU A 80 -16.56 -11.67 13.30
C LEU A 80 -15.41 -12.67 13.35
N ARG A 81 -15.71 -13.97 13.45
CA ARG A 81 -14.69 -15.03 13.38
C ARG A 81 -13.98 -15.05 12.04
N ALA A 82 -14.74 -15.02 10.95
CA ALA A 82 -14.18 -15.00 9.61
C ALA A 82 -13.28 -13.77 9.40
N HIS A 83 -13.68 -12.61 9.93
CA HIS A 83 -12.86 -11.39 9.91
C HIS A 83 -11.58 -11.56 10.73
N ALA A 84 -11.65 -12.08 11.96
CA ALA A 84 -10.48 -12.31 12.79
C ALA A 84 -9.49 -13.29 12.12
N GLN A 85 -9.99 -14.36 11.51
CA GLN A 85 -9.18 -15.31 10.75
C GLN A 85 -8.56 -14.67 9.50
N ALA A 86 -9.33 -13.87 8.75
CA ALA A 86 -8.82 -13.14 7.60
C ALA A 86 -7.72 -12.14 7.99
N GLN A 87 -7.88 -11.47 9.13
CA GLN A 87 -6.88 -10.55 9.67
C GLN A 87 -5.60 -11.28 10.07
N GLN A 88 -5.70 -12.43 10.76
CA GLN A 88 -4.53 -13.27 11.08
C GLN A 88 -3.79 -13.73 9.82
N ASN A 89 -4.53 -14.15 8.78
CA ASN A 89 -3.94 -14.55 7.50
C ASN A 89 -3.26 -13.37 6.80
N TYR A 90 -3.88 -12.19 6.83
CA TYR A 90 -3.30 -10.98 6.28
C TYR A 90 -2.01 -10.60 7.01
N ASP A 91 -2.02 -10.62 8.34
CA ASP A 91 -0.86 -10.30 9.16
C ASP A 91 0.27 -11.32 8.94
N ALA A 92 -0.05 -12.61 8.76
CA ALA A 92 0.92 -13.64 8.40
C ALA A 92 1.56 -13.38 7.02
N VAL A 93 0.74 -13.13 5.99
CA VAL A 93 1.24 -12.81 4.64
C VAL A 93 2.06 -11.53 4.65
N ARG A 94 1.64 -10.52 5.42
CA ARG A 94 2.38 -9.28 5.61
C ARG A 94 3.74 -9.54 6.26
N ALA A 95 3.80 -10.35 7.31
CA ALA A 95 5.05 -10.72 7.96
C ALA A 95 5.98 -11.49 7.01
N ASP A 96 5.44 -12.36 6.15
CA ASP A 96 6.22 -13.06 5.13
C ASP A 96 6.76 -12.12 4.05
N ILE A 97 5.97 -11.15 3.60
CA ILE A 97 6.43 -10.11 2.67
C ILE A 97 7.51 -9.25 3.32
N GLU A 98 7.35 -8.85 4.58
CA GLU A 98 8.36 -8.09 5.32
C GLU A 98 9.66 -8.89 5.45
N ARG A 99 9.60 -10.21 5.73
CA ARG A 99 10.77 -11.10 5.72
C ARG A 99 11.45 -11.23 4.36
N LEU A 100 10.68 -11.27 3.28
CA LEU A 100 11.23 -11.34 1.92
C LEU A 100 11.77 -9.99 1.43
N SER A 101 11.22 -8.88 1.96
CA SER A 101 11.63 -7.52 1.65
C SER A 101 12.81 -7.05 2.49
N THR A 102 13.09 -7.68 3.64
CA THR A 102 14.33 -7.40 4.37
C THR A 102 15.52 -7.93 3.56
N PRO A 103 16.41 -7.07 3.06
CA PRO A 103 17.58 -7.51 2.32
C PRO A 103 18.46 -8.34 3.25
N SER A 104 18.78 -9.57 2.84
CA SER A 104 19.84 -10.37 3.46
C SER A 104 21.10 -9.50 3.55
N PRO A 105 21.84 -9.47 4.69
CA PRO A 105 23.03 -8.62 4.88
C PRO A 105 24.22 -8.98 3.97
N SER A 106 24.02 -9.83 2.96
CA SER A 106 25.01 -10.23 1.96
C SER A 106 24.88 -9.50 0.62
N SER A 107 23.96 -8.54 0.46
CA SER A 107 23.88 -7.70 -0.72
C SER A 107 24.01 -6.24 -0.34
N ASN A 108 25.27 -5.77 -0.34
CA ASN A 108 25.56 -4.35 -0.38
C ASN A 108 24.98 -3.77 -1.67
N GLN A 109 23.86 -3.06 -1.56
CA GLN A 109 23.56 -1.95 -2.45
C GLN A 109 22.60 -1.00 -1.72
N GLU A 110 23.21 -0.13 -0.91
CA GLU A 110 22.70 1.23 -0.76
C GLU A 110 22.58 1.83 -2.16
N ASN A 111 21.35 2.08 -2.59
CA ASN A 111 21.00 3.15 -3.50
C ASN A 111 19.49 3.37 -3.38
N SER A 112 19.11 4.25 -2.45
CA SER A 112 17.85 4.98 -2.57
C SER A 112 17.96 5.90 -3.79
N GLU A 113 17.72 5.35 -4.98
CA GLU A 113 17.47 6.15 -6.17
C GLU A 113 16.08 6.80 -6.10
N PRO A 114 15.91 8.00 -6.69
CA PRO A 114 14.58 8.59 -6.93
C PRO A 114 13.72 7.61 -7.77
N PRO A 115 12.38 7.72 -7.77
CA PRO A 115 11.49 6.72 -8.36
C PRO A 115 11.92 6.40 -9.80
N ALA A 116 12.54 5.23 -9.96
CA ALA A 116 13.11 4.77 -11.20
C ALA A 116 12.05 4.90 -12.29
N SER A 117 12.41 5.59 -13.37
CA SER A 117 11.55 5.74 -14.53
C SER A 117 10.96 4.38 -14.94
N VAL A 118 9.71 4.37 -15.42
CA VAL A 118 8.95 3.15 -15.79
C VAL A 118 9.78 2.15 -16.62
N ASN A 119 10.76 2.65 -17.37
CA ASN A 119 11.66 1.87 -18.22
C ASN A 119 12.74 1.10 -17.44
N GLN A 120 13.28 1.66 -16.34
CA GLN A 120 14.31 1.02 -15.51
C GLN A 120 13.76 -0.16 -14.70
N SER A 121 12.47 -0.13 -14.30
CA SER A 121 11.82 -1.27 -13.63
C SER A 121 11.31 -2.33 -14.61
N PHE A 122 11.05 -1.98 -15.87
CA PHE A 122 10.52 -2.89 -16.88
C PHE A 122 11.57 -3.88 -17.43
N ILE A 123 12.81 -3.44 -17.59
CA ILE A 123 13.90 -4.29 -18.12
C ILE A 123 14.20 -5.49 -17.19
N PRO A 124 14.34 -5.33 -15.87
CA PRO A 124 14.48 -6.45 -14.95
C PRO A 124 13.30 -7.43 -14.99
N LEU A 125 12.06 -6.91 -15.11
CA LEU A 125 10.86 -7.75 -15.22
C LEU A 125 10.83 -8.57 -16.51
N LEU A 126 11.28 -8.00 -17.63
CA LEU A 126 11.43 -8.75 -18.89
C LEU A 126 12.47 -9.86 -18.76
N ARG A 127 13.62 -9.58 -18.13
CA ARG A 127 14.65 -10.60 -17.85
C ARG A 127 14.10 -11.71 -16.96
N TYR A 128 13.36 -11.36 -15.92
CA TYR A 128 12.73 -12.34 -15.02
C TYR A 128 11.69 -13.21 -15.75
N ARG A 129 10.90 -12.61 -16.66
CA ARG A 129 9.95 -13.33 -17.51
C ARG A 129 10.65 -14.28 -18.48
N GLU A 130 11.76 -13.86 -19.06
CA GLU A 130 12.55 -14.71 -19.94
C GLU A 130 13.16 -15.88 -19.16
N GLN A 131 13.73 -15.62 -17.98
CA GLN A 131 14.28 -16.65 -17.10
C GLN A 131 13.20 -17.63 -16.63
N HIS A 132 12.00 -17.14 -16.30
CA HIS A 132 10.87 -17.97 -15.94
C HIS A 132 10.38 -18.84 -17.11
N ARG A 133 10.33 -18.29 -18.33
CA ARG A 133 10.02 -19.07 -19.55
C ARG A 133 11.06 -20.16 -19.80
N LYS A 134 12.35 -19.86 -19.63
CA LYS A 134 13.44 -20.85 -19.74
C LYS A 134 13.28 -21.96 -18.70
N LEU A 135 13.06 -21.62 -17.43
CA LEU A 135 12.82 -22.61 -16.36
C LEU A 135 11.55 -23.44 -16.61
N GLN A 136 10.50 -22.84 -17.13
CA GLN A 136 9.27 -23.56 -17.48
C GLN A 136 9.50 -24.53 -18.65
N ALA A 137 10.31 -24.15 -19.64
CA ALA A 137 10.70 -25.05 -20.73
C ALA A 137 11.54 -26.23 -20.20
N ILE A 138 12.50 -25.98 -19.31
CA ILE A 138 13.29 -27.02 -18.64
C ILE A 138 12.38 -27.93 -17.82
N ARG A 139 11.45 -27.37 -17.03
CA ARG A 139 10.50 -28.15 -16.22
C ARG A 139 9.57 -29.00 -17.11
N ARG A 140 9.15 -28.48 -18.26
CA ARG A 140 8.35 -29.24 -19.24
C ARG A 140 9.16 -30.37 -19.86
N ALA A 141 10.40 -30.11 -20.28
CA ALA A 141 11.30 -31.12 -20.81
C ALA A 141 11.58 -32.21 -19.77
N PHE A 142 11.88 -31.81 -18.54
CA PHE A 142 12.06 -32.72 -17.42
C PHE A 142 10.81 -33.55 -17.16
N SER A 143 9.62 -32.92 -17.10
CA SER A 143 8.36 -33.65 -16.94
C SER A 143 8.03 -34.60 -18.09
N ALA A 144 8.52 -34.31 -19.31
CA ALA A 144 8.35 -35.16 -20.47
C ALA A 144 9.32 -36.37 -20.44
N ILE A 145 10.48 -36.21 -19.82
CA ILE A 145 11.47 -37.29 -19.60
C ILE A 145 11.06 -38.16 -18.40
N THR A 146 10.50 -37.55 -17.35
CA THR A 146 10.08 -38.24 -16.12
C THR A 146 8.64 -38.73 -16.14
N ALA A 147 7.88 -38.48 -17.21
CA ALA A 147 6.60 -39.14 -17.42
C ALA A 147 6.87 -40.65 -17.51
N PRO A 148 6.14 -41.50 -16.78
CA PRO A 148 6.49 -42.91 -16.66
C PRO A 148 6.43 -43.59 -18.03
N ALA A 149 7.61 -43.90 -18.57
CA ALA A 149 7.79 -44.87 -19.63
C ALA A 149 7.34 -46.22 -19.05
N GLN A 150 6.09 -46.59 -19.30
CA GLN A 150 5.62 -47.93 -18.96
C GLN A 150 6.16 -49.01 -19.90
N ASP A 151 6.75 -48.65 -21.04
CA ASP A 151 7.35 -49.63 -21.96
C ASP A 151 8.65 -49.10 -22.56
N ALA A 152 9.78 -49.37 -21.91
CA ALA A 152 11.08 -49.60 -22.58
C ALA A 152 12.17 -49.76 -21.52
N THR A 153 12.41 -51.00 -21.13
CA THR A 153 13.72 -51.42 -20.64
C THR A 153 14.78 -51.12 -21.70
N THR A 154 15.88 -50.49 -21.28
CA THR A 154 17.19 -50.45 -21.95
C THR A 154 17.24 -49.82 -23.35
N VAL A 155 16.79 -48.59 -23.51
CA VAL A 155 17.17 -47.76 -24.66
C VAL A 155 17.92 -46.53 -24.15
N ASP A 156 19.08 -46.26 -24.74
CA ASP A 156 19.99 -45.20 -24.36
C ASP A 156 19.27 -43.84 -24.35
N LEU A 157 19.42 -43.08 -23.26
CA LEU A 157 18.67 -41.84 -23.02
C LEU A 157 18.92 -40.81 -24.14
N GLU A 158 20.08 -40.84 -24.78
CA GLU A 158 20.39 -40.00 -25.94
C GLU A 158 19.50 -40.28 -27.15
N ASP A 159 19.15 -41.54 -27.40
CA ASP A 159 18.35 -41.90 -28.57
C ASP A 159 16.86 -41.56 -28.36
N LEU A 160 16.39 -41.63 -27.12
CA LEU A 160 15.04 -41.19 -26.76
C LEU A 160 14.91 -39.66 -26.84
N ILE A 161 15.97 -38.93 -26.47
CA ILE A 161 16.06 -37.46 -26.64
C ILE A 161 16.06 -37.08 -28.12
N LYS A 162 16.85 -37.76 -28.97
CA LYS A 162 16.85 -37.53 -30.43
C LYS A 162 15.48 -37.83 -31.06
N GLN A 163 14.78 -38.86 -30.59
CA GLN A 163 13.46 -39.26 -31.11
C GLN A 163 12.33 -38.30 -30.72
N LYS A 164 12.34 -37.77 -29.48
CA LYS A 164 11.26 -36.89 -28.97
C LYS A 164 11.53 -35.40 -29.15
N ALA A 165 12.79 -34.95 -29.11
CA ALA A 165 13.15 -33.53 -29.23
C ALA A 165 13.55 -33.13 -30.67
N GLY A 166 13.76 -34.10 -31.56
CA GLY A 166 14.30 -33.88 -32.90
C GLY A 166 15.80 -33.57 -32.88
N ASN A 167 16.47 -33.76 -34.02
CA ASN A 167 17.88 -33.40 -34.16
C ASN A 167 18.06 -31.91 -33.86
N LEU A 168 18.98 -31.57 -32.95
CA LEU A 168 19.38 -30.19 -32.73
C LEU A 168 19.79 -29.60 -34.09
N PRO A 169 19.26 -28.44 -34.50
CA PRO A 169 19.73 -27.78 -35.70
C PRO A 169 21.25 -27.57 -35.53
N PRO A 170 22.07 -27.92 -36.54
CA PRO A 170 23.50 -27.70 -36.46
C PRO A 170 23.71 -26.21 -36.13
N PRO A 171 24.63 -25.88 -35.20
CA PRO A 171 24.94 -24.49 -34.93
C PRO A 171 25.24 -23.82 -36.26
N PRO A 172 24.71 -22.61 -36.53
CA PRO A 172 25.00 -21.92 -37.78
C PRO A 172 26.51 -21.73 -37.84
N THR A 173 27.19 -22.61 -38.57
CA THR A 173 28.55 -22.38 -39.01
C THR A 173 28.44 -21.10 -39.81
N ALA A 174 28.92 -20.01 -39.22
CA ALA A 174 29.06 -18.73 -39.88
C ALA A 174 30.06 -18.94 -41.02
N SER A 175 29.58 -19.51 -42.12
CA SER A 175 30.16 -19.31 -43.43
C SER A 175 29.95 -17.83 -43.71
N GLN A 176 30.88 -17.03 -43.20
CA GLN A 176 31.09 -15.68 -43.69
C GLN A 176 31.14 -15.81 -45.22
N PRO A 177 30.22 -15.18 -45.98
CA PRO A 177 30.46 -15.07 -47.40
C PRO A 177 31.77 -14.33 -47.54
N ALA A 178 32.76 -14.99 -48.15
CA ALA A 178 33.98 -14.36 -48.58
C ALA A 178 33.58 -13.07 -49.31
N PHE A 179 33.90 -11.92 -48.72
CA PHE A 179 33.83 -10.62 -49.38
C PHE A 179 34.91 -10.59 -50.47
N SER A 180 34.67 -11.34 -51.54
CA SER A 180 35.33 -11.20 -52.82
C SER A 180 34.57 -10.15 -53.62
N GLU A 181 35.34 -9.39 -54.40
CA GLU A 181 34.97 -8.21 -55.19
C GLU A 181 34.67 -6.95 -54.41
N LYS A 182 35.70 -6.09 -54.35
CA LYS A 182 35.63 -4.65 -54.06
C LYS A 182 34.48 -3.99 -54.82
N PRO A 183 33.33 -3.66 -54.20
CA PRO A 183 32.35 -2.79 -54.81
C PRO A 183 32.59 -1.40 -54.22
N ASP A 184 33.43 -0.65 -54.92
CA ASP A 184 33.52 0.81 -54.87
C ASP A 184 33.32 1.42 -53.47
N VAL A 185 34.32 1.16 -52.61
CA VAL A 185 34.42 1.74 -51.26
C VAL A 185 34.33 3.27 -51.35
N GLU A 186 34.85 3.87 -52.42
CA GLU A 186 34.80 5.31 -52.64
C GLU A 186 33.36 5.79 -52.89
N ALA A 187 32.56 5.13 -53.73
CA ALA A 187 31.16 5.50 -53.89
C ALA A 187 30.34 5.32 -52.61
N ARG A 188 30.64 4.30 -51.80
CA ARG A 188 29.98 4.14 -50.48
C ARG A 188 30.41 5.22 -49.51
N VAL A 189 31.70 5.60 -49.50
CA VAL A 189 32.22 6.72 -48.71
C VAL A 189 31.63 8.05 -49.19
N LEU A 190 31.45 8.26 -50.50
CA LEU A 190 30.78 9.44 -51.05
C LEU A 190 29.30 9.47 -50.69
N ARG A 191 28.61 8.33 -50.72
CA ARG A 191 27.22 8.21 -50.26
C ARG A 191 27.09 8.47 -48.76
N LEU A 192 28.05 8.00 -47.97
CA LEU A 192 28.13 8.27 -46.54
C LEU A 192 28.42 9.76 -46.27
N LYS A 193 29.41 10.36 -46.94
CA LYS A 193 29.71 11.80 -46.85
C LYS A 193 28.50 12.65 -47.24
N LYS A 194 27.78 12.27 -48.29
CA LYS A 194 26.53 12.93 -48.71
C LYS A 194 25.43 12.77 -47.67
N ALA A 195 25.26 11.59 -47.08
CA ALA A 195 24.29 11.35 -46.02
C ALA A 195 24.63 12.14 -44.76
N VAL A 196 25.90 12.18 -44.35
CA VAL A 196 26.40 12.94 -43.19
C VAL A 196 26.23 14.45 -43.39
N LEU A 197 26.51 14.97 -44.59
CA LEU A 197 26.24 16.38 -44.89
C LEU A 197 24.74 16.70 -44.91
N ALA A 198 23.90 15.78 -45.39
CA ALA A 198 22.45 15.95 -45.37
C ALA A 198 21.88 15.89 -43.96
N THR A 199 22.39 15.01 -43.08
CA THR A 199 21.98 14.96 -41.67
C THR A 199 22.51 16.16 -40.91
N LYS A 200 23.75 16.60 -41.13
CA LYS A 200 24.29 17.83 -40.55
C LYS A 200 23.42 19.03 -40.89
N ARG A 201 23.05 19.22 -42.16
CA ARG A 201 22.12 20.30 -42.56
C ARG A 201 20.77 20.21 -41.85
N ARG A 202 20.18 19.01 -41.74
CA ARG A 202 18.91 18.84 -40.99
C ARG A 202 19.05 19.17 -39.51
N VAL A 203 20.19 18.86 -38.88
CA VAL A 203 20.48 19.21 -37.48
C VAL A 203 20.71 20.71 -37.32
N ASP A 204 21.41 21.34 -38.26
CA ASP A 204 21.62 22.80 -38.30
C ASP A 204 20.27 23.52 -38.53
N ASP A 205 19.41 23.01 -39.41
CA ASP A 205 18.06 23.55 -39.64
C ASP A 205 17.15 23.37 -38.40
N ALA A 206 17.22 22.21 -37.74
CA ALA A 206 16.47 21.92 -36.52
C ALA A 206 16.96 22.76 -35.32
N SER A 207 18.27 23.01 -35.21
CA SER A 207 18.84 23.85 -34.15
C SER A 207 18.51 25.34 -34.37
N ASN A 208 18.48 25.81 -35.62
CA ASN A 208 18.03 27.17 -35.96
C ASN A 208 16.51 27.36 -35.80
N LEU A 209 15.69 26.31 -35.93
CA LEU A 209 14.27 26.36 -35.58
C LEU A 209 14.05 26.43 -34.06
N HIS A 210 14.88 25.74 -33.27
CA HIS A 210 14.80 25.72 -31.81
C HIS A 210 15.27 27.02 -31.13
N SER A 211 16.09 27.85 -31.78
CA SER A 211 16.53 29.13 -31.21
C SER A 211 15.45 30.23 -31.25
N ASN A 212 14.35 30.02 -31.98
CA ASN A 212 13.27 31.01 -32.14
C ASN A 212 11.96 30.64 -31.43
N THR A 213 11.91 29.56 -30.66
CA THR A 213 10.69 29.12 -29.95
C THR A 213 10.94 28.96 -28.44
N PRO A 214 10.42 29.85 -27.59
CA PRO A 214 10.46 29.64 -26.15
C PRO A 214 9.22 28.84 -25.72
N ALA A 215 9.27 27.51 -25.77
CA ALA A 215 8.34 26.67 -24.99
C ALA A 215 8.74 25.19 -24.97
N SER A 216 9.00 24.72 -23.75
CA SER A 216 8.62 23.41 -23.20
C SER A 216 9.38 22.16 -23.66
N THR A 217 9.89 21.45 -22.65
CA THR A 217 10.60 20.16 -22.65
C THR A 217 12.11 20.26 -22.91
N GLU A 218 12.88 20.16 -21.81
CA GLU A 218 14.34 20.12 -21.73
C GLU A 218 14.97 19.02 -22.61
N PRO A 219 15.50 19.33 -23.80
CA PRO A 219 16.09 18.33 -24.71
C PRO A 219 17.47 17.82 -24.22
N GLY A 220 18.05 18.45 -23.19
CA GLY A 220 19.32 18.04 -22.59
C GLY A 220 19.27 16.64 -21.98
N ASN A 221 18.12 16.24 -21.44
CA ASN A 221 17.95 14.93 -20.82
C ASN A 221 17.88 13.79 -21.86
N GLU A 222 17.33 14.05 -23.04
CA GLU A 222 17.26 13.07 -24.14
C GLU A 222 18.64 12.87 -24.77
N ILE A 223 19.41 13.96 -24.96
CA ILE A 223 20.78 13.89 -25.47
C ILE A 223 21.68 13.17 -24.46
N ALA A 224 21.55 13.46 -23.16
CA ALA A 224 22.27 12.76 -22.10
C ALA A 224 21.89 11.27 -22.03
N GLY A 225 20.61 10.94 -22.20
CA GLY A 225 20.13 9.56 -22.25
C GLY A 225 20.67 8.78 -23.46
N LEU A 226 20.70 9.42 -24.64
CA LEU A 226 21.29 8.84 -25.84
C LEU A 226 22.81 8.65 -25.71
N GLN A 227 23.51 9.59 -25.08
CA GLN A 227 24.94 9.47 -24.80
C GLN A 227 25.23 8.35 -23.79
N ALA A 228 24.38 8.18 -22.77
CA ALA A 228 24.48 7.07 -21.82
C ALA A 228 24.25 5.71 -22.50
N ALA A 229 23.23 5.62 -23.38
CA ALA A 229 22.96 4.41 -24.16
C ALA A 229 24.10 4.07 -25.12
N LEU A 230 24.73 5.07 -25.73
CA LEU A 230 25.91 4.87 -26.60
C LEU A 230 27.11 4.35 -25.80
N ASN A 231 27.37 4.92 -24.62
CA ASN A 231 28.45 4.48 -23.75
C ASN A 231 28.21 3.04 -23.25
N GLU A 232 26.98 2.69 -22.92
CA GLU A 232 26.60 1.32 -22.52
C GLU A 232 26.78 0.31 -23.67
N LEU A 233 26.37 0.67 -24.88
CA LEU A 233 26.55 -0.18 -26.06
C LEU A 233 28.04 -0.35 -26.39
N THR A 234 28.84 0.71 -26.22
CA THR A 234 30.30 0.65 -26.42
C THR A 234 30.95 -0.25 -25.38
N ALA A 235 30.62 -0.10 -24.10
CA ALA A 235 31.09 -0.99 -23.04
C ALA A 235 30.65 -2.45 -23.28
N TRP A 236 29.42 -2.66 -23.74
CA TRP A 236 28.94 -4.00 -24.09
C TRP A 236 29.74 -4.57 -25.27
N MET A 237 29.97 -3.82 -26.34
CA MET A 237 30.81 -4.26 -27.46
C MET A 237 32.24 -4.55 -27.02
N GLU A 238 32.83 -3.73 -26.15
CA GLU A 238 34.17 -3.97 -25.59
C GLU A 238 34.20 -5.26 -24.78
N THR A 239 33.19 -5.55 -23.95
CA THR A 239 33.10 -6.84 -23.23
C THR A 239 32.91 -8.02 -24.17
N GLN A 240 32.14 -7.86 -25.25
CA GLN A 240 31.99 -8.90 -26.26
C GLN A 240 33.30 -9.11 -27.04
N LEU A 241 34.03 -8.04 -27.36
CA LEU A 241 35.33 -8.12 -28.03
C LEU A 241 36.40 -8.75 -27.14
N LEU A 242 36.40 -8.47 -25.83
CA LEU A 242 37.23 -9.16 -24.85
C LEU A 242 36.90 -10.65 -24.77
N LEU A 243 35.62 -11.01 -24.78
CA LEU A 243 35.18 -12.41 -24.76
C LEU A 243 35.59 -13.16 -26.03
N ILE A 244 35.59 -12.48 -27.19
CA ILE A 244 36.08 -13.01 -28.47
C ILE A 244 37.61 -13.16 -28.47
N GLY A 245 38.34 -12.23 -27.85
CA GLY A 245 39.80 -12.31 -27.68
C GLY A 245 40.27 -13.43 -26.75
N ILE A 246 39.41 -13.93 -25.87
CA ILE A 246 39.68 -15.05 -24.96
C ILE A 246 39.44 -16.41 -25.65
N HIS A 247 38.77 -16.46 -26.80
CA HIS A 247 38.47 -17.69 -27.54
C HIS A 247 39.45 -18.00 -28.68
N ASP A 248 40.70 -17.51 -28.59
CA ASP A 248 41.80 -18.01 -29.42
C ASP A 248 42.39 -19.27 -28.74
N PRO A 249 42.26 -20.49 -29.30
CA PRO A 249 42.56 -21.75 -28.63
C PRO A 249 44.06 -22.07 -28.55
N SER A 250 44.92 -21.07 -28.33
CA SER A 250 46.36 -21.25 -28.31
C SER A 250 47.06 -20.39 -27.26
N THR A 251 46.70 -20.47 -25.98
CA THR A 251 47.60 -20.12 -24.86
C THR A 251 47.13 -20.79 -23.55
N PRO A 252 47.97 -21.60 -22.87
CA PRO A 252 47.66 -22.19 -21.57
C PRO A 252 47.79 -21.16 -20.41
N PRO A 253 47.14 -21.38 -19.25
CA PRO A 253 46.92 -20.34 -18.25
C PRO A 253 48.15 -20.12 -17.36
N PRO A 254 48.40 -18.89 -16.90
CA PRO A 254 49.06 -18.67 -15.60
C PRO A 254 48.02 -18.08 -14.63
N SER A 255 47.73 -18.77 -13.54
CA SER A 255 48.47 -18.74 -12.26
C SER A 255 48.55 -17.35 -11.62
N GLU A 256 48.13 -17.37 -10.37
CA GLU A 256 48.18 -16.35 -9.33
C GLU A 256 49.49 -15.55 -9.26
N LEU A 257 49.38 -14.42 -8.56
CA LEU A 257 50.43 -13.60 -7.96
C LEU A 257 50.97 -12.47 -8.85
N SER A 258 50.61 -11.23 -8.49
CA SER A 258 51.55 -10.28 -7.89
C SER A 258 50.96 -8.88 -7.82
N THR A 259 50.66 -8.44 -6.60
CA THR A 259 50.70 -7.03 -6.20
C THR A 259 52.08 -6.43 -6.49
N PRO A 260 52.15 -5.13 -6.81
CA PRO A 260 53.28 -4.33 -6.34
C PRO A 260 52.79 -3.18 -5.47
N THR A 261 53.16 -3.27 -4.20
CA THR A 261 53.34 -2.16 -3.27
C THR A 261 54.51 -1.27 -3.70
N THR A 262 54.29 0.05 -3.78
CA THR A 262 55.37 1.05 -3.61
C THR A 262 54.86 2.29 -2.86
N THR A 263 54.99 2.24 -1.54
CA THR A 263 55.54 3.22 -0.58
C THR A 263 55.77 4.69 -1.01
N THR A 264 54.99 5.58 -0.37
CA THR A 264 55.36 6.84 0.34
C THR A 264 55.91 8.06 -0.42
N ALA A 265 55.13 9.16 -0.43
CA ALA A 265 55.47 10.41 0.29
C ALA A 265 54.38 11.49 0.08
N ALA A 266 53.98 12.12 1.19
CA ALA A 266 53.07 13.26 1.26
C ALA A 266 53.68 14.52 0.65
N THR A 267 52.83 15.40 0.07
CA THR A 267 52.89 16.88 0.15
C THR A 267 51.60 17.47 -0.47
N THR A 268 50.64 17.79 0.40
CA THR A 268 49.74 18.96 0.42
C THR A 268 49.04 19.52 -0.83
N THR A 269 47.73 19.79 -0.63
CA THR A 269 46.91 20.93 -1.11
C THR A 269 46.55 20.94 -2.61
N THR A 270 45.34 21.17 -3.11
CA THR A 270 44.08 21.79 -2.62
C THR A 270 43.08 21.73 -3.79
N THR A 271 41.82 21.31 -3.58
CA THR A 271 40.60 21.85 -4.25
C THR A 271 39.32 21.25 -3.63
N THR A 272 39.24 21.24 -2.30
CA THR A 272 37.95 21.40 -1.60
C THR A 272 37.86 22.86 -1.19
N SER A 273 37.28 23.69 -2.05
CA SER A 273 36.86 25.07 -1.72
C SER A 273 35.48 24.96 -1.06
N ALA A 274 35.43 24.97 0.27
CA ALA A 274 35.20 26.17 1.08
C ALA A 274 33.76 26.69 0.93
N ALA A 275 32.90 26.30 1.88
CA ALA A 275 31.68 27.05 2.15
C ALA A 275 32.09 28.48 2.49
N ASN A 276 31.91 29.39 1.52
CA ASN A 276 32.35 30.77 1.64
C ASN A 276 31.73 31.41 2.90
N PRO A 277 32.53 32.01 3.80
CA PRO A 277 32.03 32.63 5.04
C PRO A 277 31.04 33.76 4.76
N THR A 278 31.13 34.37 3.57
CA THR A 278 30.18 35.36 3.06
C THR A 278 28.79 34.76 2.81
N THR A 279 28.70 33.51 2.35
CA THR A 279 27.43 32.80 2.15
C THR A 279 26.76 32.49 3.49
N ILE A 280 27.53 32.05 4.48
CA ILE A 280 27.02 31.80 5.84
C ILE A 280 26.55 33.11 6.49
N GLN A 281 27.31 34.20 6.34
CA GLN A 281 26.93 35.51 6.84
C GLN A 281 25.65 36.04 6.16
N ASN A 282 25.47 35.81 4.86
CA ASN A 282 24.26 36.19 4.15
C ASN A 282 23.05 35.38 4.61
N LEU A 283 23.18 34.06 4.78
CA LEU A 283 22.11 33.22 5.32
C LEU A 283 21.70 33.65 6.72
N TYR A 284 22.66 34.03 7.58
CA TYR A 284 22.36 34.51 8.92
C TYR A 284 21.65 35.87 8.91
N LYS A 285 22.02 36.78 8.00
CA LYS A 285 21.30 38.06 7.80
C LYS A 285 19.87 37.80 7.34
N THR A 286 19.64 36.90 6.40
CA THR A 286 18.31 36.53 5.91
C THR A 286 17.45 35.90 7.02
N TYR A 287 18.06 35.07 7.87
CA TYR A 287 17.38 34.51 9.04
C TYR A 287 16.96 35.61 10.04
N LEU A 288 17.86 36.56 10.33
CA LEU A 288 17.55 37.66 11.25
C LEU A 288 16.44 38.57 10.72
N THR A 289 16.44 38.91 9.42
CA THR A 289 15.37 39.74 8.83
C THR A 289 14.03 39.02 8.84
N ALA A 290 14.01 37.71 8.53
CA ALA A 290 12.79 36.91 8.63
C ALA A 290 12.25 36.88 10.07
N ARG A 291 13.15 36.73 11.06
CA ARG A 291 12.77 36.70 12.47
C ARG A 291 12.26 38.05 12.97
N THR A 292 12.87 39.16 12.58
CA THR A 292 12.39 40.50 12.95
C THR A 292 11.06 40.82 12.29
N ASN A 293 10.86 40.40 11.04
CA ASN A 293 9.59 40.58 10.33
C ASN A 293 8.47 39.80 11.00
N LEU A 294 8.73 38.55 11.41
CA LEU A 294 7.76 37.76 12.17
C LEU A 294 7.37 38.48 13.46
N LEU A 295 8.37 38.89 14.26
CA LEU A 295 8.13 39.60 15.52
C LEU A 295 7.34 40.90 15.32
N LEU A 296 7.63 41.65 14.27
CA LEU A 296 6.87 42.85 13.89
C LEU A 296 5.41 42.48 13.61
N THR A 297 5.16 41.49 12.76
CA THR A 297 3.79 41.07 12.40
C THR A 297 2.97 40.57 13.59
N THR A 298 3.60 39.89 14.55
CA THR A 298 2.93 39.45 15.78
C THR A 298 2.73 40.57 16.80
N THR A 299 3.53 41.63 16.74
CA THR A 299 3.45 42.76 17.70
C THR A 299 2.48 43.85 17.21
N THR A 300 2.42 44.11 15.91
CA THR A 300 1.59 45.18 15.34
C THR A 300 0.12 44.80 15.15
N ASN A 301 -0.25 43.53 15.28
CA ASN A 301 -1.63 43.08 15.05
C ASN A 301 -2.13 42.14 16.17
N PRO A 302 -2.44 42.66 17.38
CA PRO A 302 -3.24 41.91 18.34
C PRO A 302 -4.68 41.78 17.79
N PRO A 303 -5.24 40.57 17.64
CA PRO A 303 -6.58 40.40 17.09
C PRO A 303 -7.62 41.08 17.99
N SER A 304 -8.28 42.10 17.46
CA SER A 304 -9.41 42.78 18.09
C SER A 304 -10.67 41.91 17.99
N LEU A 305 -11.33 41.70 19.12
CA LEU A 305 -12.61 40.98 19.26
C LEU A 305 -13.76 41.84 18.70
N PRO A 306 -14.59 41.34 17.77
CA PRO A 306 -15.87 41.98 17.46
C PRO A 306 -16.94 41.54 18.47
N SER A 307 -17.61 42.56 19.03
CA SER A 307 -18.80 42.54 19.87
C SER A 307 -19.94 41.65 19.33
N LEU A 308 -20.57 40.87 20.21
CA LEU A 308 -21.75 40.04 19.95
C LEU A 308 -23.03 40.77 20.45
N PRO A 309 -24.18 40.73 19.74
CA PRO A 309 -25.48 41.14 20.27
C PRO A 309 -26.13 40.01 21.12
N PRO A 310 -27.04 40.34 22.07
CA PRO A 310 -27.51 39.39 23.08
C PRO A 310 -28.71 38.55 22.60
N LEU A 311 -28.74 37.27 22.99
CA LEU A 311 -29.94 36.42 22.96
C LEU A 311 -30.54 36.26 24.38
N PRO A 312 -31.88 36.10 24.48
CA PRO A 312 -32.59 36.10 25.74
C PRO A 312 -32.49 34.77 26.51
N ALA A 313 -32.66 34.93 27.82
CA ALA A 313 -32.65 33.91 28.86
C ALA A 313 -33.62 32.75 28.62
N ASN A 314 -33.20 31.53 28.99
CA ASN A 314 -34.13 30.58 29.56
C ASN A 314 -33.49 29.79 30.71
N ASN A 315 -34.30 29.72 31.75
CA ASN A 315 -34.05 29.37 33.13
C ASN A 315 -34.25 27.86 33.30
N ASN A 316 -33.34 27.15 33.96
CA ASN A 316 -33.70 25.91 34.67
C ASN A 316 -32.69 25.58 35.77
N ASN A 317 -33.02 26.09 36.97
CA ASN A 317 -32.54 25.62 38.26
C ASN A 317 -32.99 24.17 38.49
N ASN A 318 -32.04 23.26 38.74
CA ASN A 318 -32.29 22.02 39.47
C ASN A 318 -31.56 22.08 40.82
N ASN A 319 -32.33 22.43 41.85
CA ASN A 319 -31.99 22.23 43.26
C ASN A 319 -32.16 20.75 43.61
N ASN A 320 -31.11 20.12 44.15
CA ASN A 320 -31.20 18.87 44.87
C ASN A 320 -30.97 19.10 46.37
N ASN A 321 -32.05 18.86 47.12
CA ASN A 321 -32.16 18.24 48.44
C ASN A 321 -31.17 18.59 49.55
N SER A 322 -31.74 19.25 50.56
CA SER A 322 -31.35 19.22 51.96
C SER A 322 -31.77 17.89 52.61
N ASP A 323 -30.90 17.33 53.46
CA ASP A 323 -31.31 16.58 54.65
C ASP A 323 -30.34 16.92 55.79
N LEU A 324 -30.92 17.30 56.92
CA LEU A 324 -30.27 17.72 58.17
C LEU A 324 -30.24 16.53 59.16
N PRO A 325 -29.41 16.56 60.21
CA PRO A 325 -30.01 16.78 61.54
C PRO A 325 -29.22 17.74 62.46
N SER A 326 -29.98 18.40 63.33
CA SER A 326 -29.66 19.45 64.32
C SER A 326 -28.76 18.96 65.50
N PRO A 327 -28.15 19.83 66.36
CA PRO A 327 -28.92 20.58 67.38
C PRO A 327 -28.39 21.98 67.88
N ARG A 328 -29.35 22.89 68.13
CA ARG A 328 -29.61 23.72 69.34
C ARG A 328 -28.55 24.70 69.93
N LYS A 329 -28.84 26.02 69.88
CA LYS A 329 -29.15 26.99 70.99
C LYS A 329 -28.97 28.47 70.53
N ALA A 330 -29.88 29.36 70.96
CA ALA A 330 -29.97 30.82 70.67
C ALA A 330 -29.41 31.67 71.86
N PRO A 331 -29.58 33.04 72.00
CA PRO A 331 -30.16 34.12 71.16
C PRO A 331 -29.29 35.46 71.19
N PRO A 332 -29.81 36.72 71.24
CA PRO A 332 -30.01 37.66 70.11
C PRO A 332 -29.35 39.07 70.28
N THR A 333 -29.22 39.88 69.22
CA THR A 333 -29.22 41.38 69.20
C THR A 333 -29.07 41.87 67.74
N SER A 334 -30.10 42.45 67.11
CA SER A 334 -30.46 43.88 67.02
C SER A 334 -29.45 44.79 66.26
N ASN A 335 -29.94 45.34 65.13
CA ASN A 335 -29.75 46.71 64.61
C ASN A 335 -28.84 46.94 63.38
N SER A 336 -29.52 47.42 62.32
CA SER A 336 -29.20 48.65 61.58
C SER A 336 -28.14 48.67 60.47
N THR A 337 -28.66 48.93 59.26
CA THR A 337 -28.24 50.02 58.35
C THR A 337 -27.32 49.69 57.16
N SER A 338 -27.89 49.96 55.98
CA SER A 338 -27.27 50.38 54.71
C SER A 338 -26.14 49.54 54.10
N ASN A 339 -26.37 48.94 52.93
CA ASN A 339 -25.73 49.31 51.64
C ASN A 339 -26.03 48.28 50.54
N PRO A 340 -26.11 48.72 49.25
CA PRO A 340 -26.26 47.82 48.12
C PRO A 340 -24.92 47.14 47.81
N THR A 341 -24.91 45.80 47.77
CA THR A 341 -23.73 45.02 47.39
C THR A 341 -23.52 45.00 45.87
N PRO A 342 -22.27 45.10 45.40
CA PRO A 342 -21.88 44.95 44.01
C PRO A 342 -21.73 43.46 43.62
N ASN A 343 -21.89 43.21 42.32
CA ASN A 343 -21.77 41.90 41.66
C ASN A 343 -20.49 41.12 42.05
N PRO A 344 -20.55 39.77 42.15
CA PRO A 344 -19.36 38.95 42.38
C PRO A 344 -18.44 38.89 41.14
N PRO A 345 -17.11 38.73 41.32
CA PRO A 345 -16.12 38.90 40.25
C PRO A 345 -15.94 37.64 39.38
N LEU A 346 -15.84 37.84 38.06
CA LEU A 346 -15.44 36.87 37.03
C LEU A 346 -13.99 36.33 37.17
N ALA A 347 -13.34 36.51 38.33
CA ALA A 347 -11.96 36.11 38.56
C ALA A 347 -11.64 34.61 38.43
N PRO A 348 -12.53 33.64 38.72
CA PRO A 348 -12.16 32.21 38.66
C PRO A 348 -12.18 31.61 37.25
N LEU A 349 -12.67 32.32 36.22
CA LEU A 349 -12.73 31.81 34.83
C LEU A 349 -11.52 32.22 33.97
N LEU A 350 -10.75 33.23 34.38
CA LEU A 350 -9.57 33.71 33.66
C LEU A 350 -8.45 32.66 33.46
N PRO A 351 -8.17 31.74 34.40
CA PRO A 351 -7.12 30.73 34.21
C PRO A 351 -7.46 29.63 33.18
N LEU A 352 -8.74 29.52 32.77
CA LEU A 352 -9.22 28.46 31.89
C LEU A 352 -9.32 28.88 30.41
N LEU A 353 -9.24 30.19 30.12
CA LEU A 353 -9.23 30.71 28.75
C LEU A 353 -8.06 30.25 27.85
N PRO A 354 -6.84 29.98 28.33
CA PRO A 354 -5.72 29.55 27.47
C PRO A 354 -5.86 28.11 26.96
N HIS A 355 -6.77 27.31 27.52
CA HIS A 355 -6.93 25.89 27.21
C HIS A 355 -8.11 25.60 26.27
N LEU A 356 -8.88 26.62 25.89
CA LEU A 356 -9.93 26.50 24.89
C LEU A 356 -9.29 26.71 23.51
N PRO A 357 -9.35 25.72 22.59
CA PRO A 357 -8.91 25.96 21.22
C PRO A 357 -9.74 27.12 20.65
N PRO A 358 -9.12 28.08 19.94
CA PRO A 358 -9.85 29.19 19.36
C PRO A 358 -10.97 28.63 18.47
N PRO A 359 -12.24 29.08 18.62
CA PRO A 359 -13.36 28.57 17.82
C PRO A 359 -13.16 28.78 16.31
N HIS A 360 -12.23 29.66 15.92
CA HIS A 360 -11.83 29.86 14.52
C HIS A 360 -11.06 28.67 13.93
N LEU A 361 -10.25 27.97 14.72
CA LEU A 361 -9.51 26.79 14.23
C LEU A 361 -10.45 25.61 13.98
N SER A 362 -11.50 25.45 14.76
CA SER A 362 -12.50 24.41 14.53
C SER A 362 -13.38 24.71 13.31
N THR A 363 -13.80 25.96 13.10
CA THR A 363 -14.57 26.33 11.89
C THR A 363 -13.74 26.19 10.61
N GLN A 364 -12.48 26.60 10.64
CA GLN A 364 -11.59 26.48 9.49
C GLN A 364 -11.26 25.02 9.15
N THR A 365 -11.00 24.18 10.15
CA THR A 365 -10.78 22.74 9.93
C THR A 365 -12.02 22.04 9.39
N LEU A 366 -13.22 22.38 9.88
CA LEU A 366 -14.49 21.87 9.35
C LEU A 366 -14.74 22.30 7.90
N GLN A 367 -14.30 23.48 7.48
CA GLN A 367 -14.42 23.95 6.09
C GLN A 367 -13.48 23.20 5.13
N PHE A 368 -12.27 22.84 5.56
CA PHE A 368 -11.31 22.13 4.71
C PHE A 368 -11.49 20.61 4.69
N GLN A 369 -12.13 20.04 5.71
CA GLN A 369 -12.42 18.61 5.80
C GLN A 369 -13.15 18.03 4.56
N PRO A 370 -14.24 18.62 4.03
CA PRO A 370 -14.94 18.05 2.88
C PRO A 370 -14.10 18.08 1.59
N ALA A 371 -13.30 19.14 1.38
CA ALA A 371 -12.41 19.23 0.23
C ALA A 371 -11.30 18.18 0.30
N PHE A 372 -10.71 18.00 1.49
CA PHE A 372 -9.72 16.96 1.75
C PHE A 372 -10.28 15.56 1.52
N LEU A 373 -11.48 15.26 2.04
CA LEU A 373 -12.14 13.97 1.86
C LEU A 373 -12.47 13.70 0.39
N ARG A 374 -12.94 14.71 -0.37
CA ARG A 374 -13.17 14.57 -1.81
C ARG A 374 -11.87 14.29 -2.55
N HIS A 375 -10.80 14.99 -2.23
CA HIS A 375 -9.50 14.74 -2.85
C HIS A 375 -8.98 13.34 -2.53
N GLN A 376 -9.10 12.89 -1.28
CA GLN A 376 -8.74 11.52 -0.87
C GLN A 376 -9.58 10.48 -1.59
N LEU A 377 -10.89 10.72 -1.75
CA LEU A 377 -11.79 9.82 -2.47
C LEU A 377 -11.45 9.75 -3.96
N THR A 378 -11.23 10.88 -4.61
CA THR A 378 -10.84 10.90 -6.03
C THR A 378 -9.46 10.29 -6.24
N SER A 379 -8.53 10.51 -5.31
CA SER A 379 -7.20 9.89 -5.35
C SER A 379 -7.29 8.36 -5.23
N SER A 380 -8.07 7.85 -4.27
CA SER A 380 -8.25 6.40 -4.11
C SER A 380 -9.03 5.80 -5.28
N GLU A 381 -10.05 6.49 -5.78
CA GLU A 381 -10.78 6.07 -6.99
C GLU A 381 -9.84 5.98 -8.19
N GLN A 382 -9.02 7.01 -8.44
CA GLN A 382 -8.04 7.00 -9.52
C GLN A 382 -7.01 5.87 -9.37
N GLU A 383 -6.57 5.59 -8.14
CA GLU A 383 -5.68 4.47 -7.85
C GLU A 383 -6.34 3.13 -8.17
N THR A 384 -7.59 2.92 -7.74
CA THR A 384 -8.34 1.69 -8.06
C THR A 384 -8.54 1.53 -9.57
N GLN A 385 -8.90 2.60 -10.29
CA GLN A 385 -9.04 2.57 -11.75
C GLN A 385 -7.71 2.23 -12.44
N ARG A 386 -6.59 2.78 -11.97
CA ARG A 386 -5.25 2.42 -12.49
C ARG A 386 -4.92 0.96 -12.24
N LEU A 387 -5.25 0.44 -11.06
CA LEU A 387 -5.04 -0.97 -10.74
C LEU A 387 -5.90 -1.88 -11.63
N PHE A 388 -7.17 -1.54 -11.86
CA PHE A 388 -8.03 -2.30 -12.78
C PHE A 388 -7.49 -2.25 -14.21
N ALA A 389 -7.11 -1.08 -14.71
CA ALA A 389 -6.54 -0.94 -16.06
C ALA A 389 -5.23 -1.74 -16.22
N ARG A 390 -4.35 -1.70 -15.20
CA ARG A 390 -3.13 -2.50 -15.18
C ARG A 390 -3.43 -3.98 -15.16
N LYS A 391 -4.34 -4.43 -14.28
CA LYS A 391 -4.75 -5.83 -14.20
C LYS A 391 -5.40 -6.31 -15.49
N ALA A 392 -6.15 -5.43 -16.16
CA ALA A 392 -6.80 -5.76 -17.43
C ALA A 392 -5.74 -5.95 -18.51
N GLY A 393 -4.72 -5.09 -18.55
CA GLY A 393 -3.56 -5.27 -19.42
C GLY A 393 -2.69 -6.48 -19.07
N GLU A 394 -2.68 -6.94 -17.81
CA GLU A 394 -1.99 -8.17 -17.37
C GLU A 394 -2.80 -9.44 -17.67
N SER A 395 -4.13 -9.34 -17.78
CA SER A 395 -5.04 -10.45 -18.04
C SER A 395 -5.06 -10.83 -19.52
N GLN A 396 -5.04 -12.12 -19.82
CA GLN A 396 -5.23 -12.63 -21.19
C GLN A 396 -6.70 -12.88 -21.54
N PHE A 397 -7.60 -12.81 -20.54
CA PHE A 397 -9.02 -13.09 -20.68
C PHE A 397 -9.86 -11.82 -20.84
N VAL A 398 -9.28 -10.66 -20.55
CA VAL A 398 -10.00 -9.38 -20.51
C VAL A 398 -9.35 -8.44 -21.51
N ALA A 399 -10.15 -7.72 -22.29
CA ALA A 399 -9.64 -6.79 -23.29
C ALA A 399 -8.87 -5.62 -22.62
N PRO A 400 -7.74 -5.16 -23.21
CA PRO A 400 -7.02 -4.01 -22.70
C PRO A 400 -7.91 -2.76 -22.79
N GLY A 401 -8.19 -2.14 -21.64
CA GLY A 401 -9.12 -1.01 -21.52
C GLY A 401 -10.36 -1.31 -20.69
N ALA A 402 -10.57 -2.57 -20.28
CA ALA A 402 -11.69 -2.93 -19.40
C ALA A 402 -11.45 -2.46 -17.95
N GLY A 403 -11.83 -1.21 -17.69
CA GLY A 403 -11.70 -0.57 -16.37
C GLY A 403 -12.87 -0.85 -15.43
N SER A 404 -13.96 -1.44 -15.95
CA SER A 404 -15.20 -1.68 -15.21
C SER A 404 -15.25 -3.11 -14.67
N GLY A 405 -15.56 -3.29 -13.39
CA GLY A 405 -15.75 -4.62 -12.79
C GLY A 405 -16.82 -5.47 -13.50
N GLY A 406 -17.77 -4.84 -14.21
CA GLY A 406 -18.77 -5.57 -15.00
C GLY A 406 -18.17 -6.30 -16.21
N GLU A 407 -17.17 -5.71 -16.86
CA GLU A 407 -16.49 -6.32 -18.02
C GLU A 407 -15.64 -7.52 -17.58
N TRP A 408 -15.07 -7.44 -16.37
CA TRP A 408 -14.36 -8.55 -15.73
C TRP A 408 -15.29 -9.70 -15.38
N ALA A 409 -16.50 -9.41 -14.90
CA ALA A 409 -17.50 -10.43 -14.62
C ALA A 409 -17.92 -11.15 -15.90
N ALA A 410 -18.22 -10.40 -16.97
CA ALA A 410 -18.59 -10.96 -18.26
C ALA A 410 -17.48 -11.83 -18.87
N ALA A 411 -16.23 -11.35 -18.84
CA ALA A 411 -15.08 -12.13 -19.31
C ALA A 411 -14.82 -13.38 -18.46
N GLY A 412 -15.04 -13.30 -17.14
CA GLY A 412 -14.98 -14.46 -16.24
C GLY A 412 -16.01 -15.52 -16.58
N ASP A 413 -17.25 -15.10 -16.85
CA ASP A 413 -18.34 -15.99 -17.25
C ASP A 413 -18.02 -16.66 -18.59
N GLU A 414 -17.53 -15.91 -19.59
CA GLU A 414 -17.14 -16.44 -20.90
C GLU A 414 -15.98 -17.44 -20.79
N ALA A 415 -14.92 -17.10 -20.03
CA ALA A 415 -13.78 -17.98 -19.81
C ALA A 415 -14.20 -19.27 -19.09
N SER A 416 -15.10 -19.17 -18.10
CA SER A 416 -15.62 -20.34 -17.37
C SER A 416 -16.48 -21.23 -18.27
N GLY A 417 -17.29 -20.64 -19.15
CA GLY A 417 -18.09 -21.35 -20.15
C GLY A 417 -17.20 -22.09 -21.15
N SER A 418 -16.15 -21.43 -21.66
CA SER A 418 -15.18 -22.04 -22.58
C SER A 418 -14.45 -23.22 -21.93
N LEU A 419 -13.98 -23.05 -20.69
CA LEU A 419 -13.31 -24.12 -19.94
C LEU A 419 -14.24 -25.31 -19.72
N ARG A 420 -15.49 -25.06 -19.31
CA ARG A 420 -16.51 -26.11 -19.13
C ARG A 420 -16.73 -26.91 -20.42
N GLY A 421 -16.76 -26.24 -21.57
CA GLY A 421 -16.87 -26.90 -22.88
C GLY A 421 -15.65 -27.76 -23.21
N VAL A 422 -14.43 -27.28 -22.95
CA VAL A 422 -13.19 -28.05 -23.17
C VAL A 422 -13.11 -29.27 -22.26
N VAL A 423 -13.45 -29.10 -20.97
CA VAL A 423 -13.47 -30.19 -19.99
C VAL A 423 -14.53 -31.23 -20.39
N GLY A 424 -15.75 -30.79 -20.75
CA GLY A 424 -16.80 -31.69 -21.21
C GLY A 424 -16.38 -32.53 -22.41
N ARG A 425 -15.70 -31.93 -23.40
CA ARG A 425 -15.15 -32.68 -24.54
C ARG A 425 -14.08 -33.71 -24.13
N ARG A 426 -13.16 -33.34 -23.23
CA ARG A 426 -12.13 -34.27 -22.75
C ARG A 426 -12.72 -35.43 -21.95
N VAL A 427 -13.71 -35.15 -21.11
CA VAL A 427 -14.43 -36.19 -20.36
C VAL A 427 -15.15 -37.13 -21.32
N GLY A 428 -15.88 -36.59 -22.32
CA GLY A 428 -16.55 -37.41 -23.33
C GLY A 428 -15.60 -38.30 -24.12
N VAL A 429 -14.43 -37.78 -24.53
CA VAL A 429 -13.39 -38.60 -25.20
C VAL A 429 -12.86 -39.71 -24.27
N GLY A 430 -12.72 -39.41 -22.97
CA GLY A 430 -12.34 -40.40 -21.96
C GLY A 430 -13.39 -41.49 -21.78
N GLU A 431 -14.66 -41.13 -21.75
CA GLU A 431 -15.78 -42.09 -21.65
C GLU A 431 -15.84 -42.99 -22.88
N THR A 432 -15.71 -42.44 -24.09
CA THR A 432 -15.67 -43.24 -25.32
C THR A 432 -14.46 -44.19 -25.35
N ALA A 433 -13.29 -43.74 -24.88
CA ALA A 433 -12.09 -44.58 -24.80
C ALA A 433 -12.25 -45.71 -23.75
N LEU A 434 -12.94 -45.44 -22.64
CA LEU A 434 -13.25 -46.46 -21.63
C LEU A 434 -14.27 -47.49 -22.14
N ASP A 435 -15.24 -47.07 -22.91
CA ASP A 435 -16.24 -47.97 -23.50
C ASP A 435 -15.66 -48.83 -24.63
N GLU A 436 -14.73 -48.27 -25.43
CA GLU A 436 -13.91 -49.05 -26.35
C GLU A 436 -13.05 -50.06 -25.58
N GLY A 437 -12.34 -49.64 -24.53
CA GLY A 437 -11.56 -50.54 -23.68
C GLY A 437 -12.38 -51.67 -23.05
N ARG A 438 -13.62 -51.39 -22.62
CA ARG A 438 -14.54 -52.41 -22.11
C ARG A 438 -14.98 -53.41 -23.16
N ARG A 439 -15.12 -53.01 -24.44
CA ARG A 439 -15.41 -53.95 -25.53
C ARG A 439 -14.26 -54.91 -25.79
N TRP A 440 -13.02 -54.43 -25.72
CA TRP A 440 -11.83 -55.27 -25.94
C TRP A 440 -11.55 -56.28 -24.82
N VAL A 441 -12.10 -56.09 -23.62
CA VAL A 441 -11.93 -57.01 -22.47
C VAL A 441 -13.06 -58.04 -22.38
N GLY A 442 -14.09 -57.93 -23.23
CA GLY A 442 -15.26 -58.81 -23.25
C GLY A 442 -15.26 -59.94 -24.30
N GLU A 443 -14.24 -60.00 -25.17
CA GLU A 443 -13.91 -61.15 -26.04
C GLU A 443 -12.76 -61.95 -25.41
#